data_AF-A0A2V7WKT3-F1
#
_entry.id   AF-A0A2V7WKT3-F1
#
_cell.length_a   1.000
_cell.length_b   1.000
_cell.length_c   1.000
_cell.angle_alpha   90.00
_cell.angle_beta   90.00
_cell.angle_gamma   90.00
#
_symmetry.space_group_name_H-M   'P 1'
#
loop_
_entity.id
_entity.type
_entity.pdbx_description
1 polymer ?
#
loop_
_entity_poly.entity_id
_entity_poly.type
_entity_poly.pdbx_seq_one_letter_code
_entity_poly.pdbx_strand_id
1 'polypeptide(L)'
;APTLHKALRAGEEAITHGVEHVEAVEKLMHRMAAGVDIDYLALVDPATFLPPADFHRDLLLAGAVRLGKTRLIDNVLVPKAAISHSHV
;
A
#
# COMPACT_ATOMS: atom_id res chain seq x y z
N ALA A 1 10.77 -9.80 7.66
CA ALA A 1 10.68 -10.73 6.52
C ALA A 1 10.48 -9.93 5.26
N PRO A 2 11.08 -10.32 4.13
CA PRO A 2 10.92 -9.62 2.85
C PRO A 2 9.46 -9.56 2.35
N THR A 3 8.56 -10.38 2.92
CA THR A 3 7.15 -10.47 2.49
C THR A 3 6.35 -9.16 2.67
N LEU A 4 6.46 -8.48 3.82
CA LEU A 4 5.74 -7.20 4.03
C LEU A 4 6.20 -6.14 3.04
N HIS A 5 7.52 -5.96 2.92
CA HIS A 5 8.09 -5.00 1.98
C HIS A 5 7.69 -5.31 0.52
N LYS A 6 7.72 -6.58 0.11
CA LYS A 6 7.23 -7.01 -1.22
C LYS A 6 5.76 -6.68 -1.45
N ALA A 7 4.91 -6.86 -0.45
CA ALA A 7 3.50 -6.51 -0.55
C ALA A 7 3.29 -5.00 -0.75
N LEU A 8 3.99 -4.17 0.03
CA LEU A 8 3.92 -2.72 -0.11
C LEU A 8 4.45 -2.24 -1.47
N ARG A 9 5.58 -2.80 -1.94
CA ARG A 9 6.13 -2.52 -3.28
C ARG A 9 5.16 -2.89 -4.41
N ALA A 10 4.46 -4.01 -4.30
CA ALA A 10 3.44 -4.39 -5.27
C ALA A 10 2.25 -3.39 -5.29
N GLY A 11 1.88 -2.85 -4.12
CA GLY A 11 0.89 -1.79 -4.03
C GLY A 11 1.35 -0.50 -4.72
N GLU A 12 2.59 -0.07 -4.50
CA GLU A 12 3.18 1.11 -5.13
C GLU A 12 3.27 0.94 -6.66
N GLU A 13 3.71 -0.23 -7.12
CA GLU A 13 3.73 -0.56 -8.54
C GLU A 13 2.32 -0.48 -9.14
N ALA A 14 1.30 -1.05 -8.50
CA ALA A 14 -0.06 -0.95 -9.00
C ALA A 14 -0.53 0.51 -9.15
N ILE A 15 -0.27 1.36 -8.14
CA ILE A 15 -0.65 2.77 -8.17
C ILE A 15 0.07 3.52 -9.29
N THR A 16 1.39 3.37 -9.40
CA THR A 16 2.21 4.05 -10.41
C THR A 16 1.85 3.63 -11.85
N HIS A 17 1.30 2.42 -12.03
CA HIS A 17 0.77 1.90 -13.29
C HIS A 17 -0.72 2.21 -13.51
N GLY A 18 -1.33 3.10 -12.70
CA GLY A 18 -2.68 3.63 -12.95
C GLY A 18 -3.83 2.90 -12.26
N VAL A 19 -3.55 2.04 -11.28
CA VAL A 19 -4.62 1.47 -10.44
C VAL A 19 -5.08 2.52 -9.42
N GLU A 20 -6.20 3.17 -9.71
CA GLU A 20 -6.79 4.22 -8.87
C GLU A 20 -7.98 3.70 -8.03
N HIS A 21 -7.89 2.47 -7.51
CA HIS A 21 -8.95 1.86 -6.68
C HIS A 21 -8.34 1.27 -5.40
N VAL A 22 -8.68 1.85 -4.26
CA VAL A 22 -8.14 1.48 -2.93
C VAL A 22 -8.25 -0.01 -2.67
N GLU A 23 -9.45 -0.57 -2.82
CA GLU A 23 -9.70 -1.99 -2.58
C GLU A 23 -8.89 -2.91 -3.50
N ALA A 24 -8.61 -2.50 -4.74
CA ALA A 24 -7.83 -3.28 -5.69
C ALA A 24 -6.36 -3.35 -5.26
N VAL A 25 -5.80 -2.20 -4.85
CA VAL A 25 -4.44 -2.10 -4.31
C VAL A 25 -4.30 -2.92 -3.03
N GLU A 26 -5.23 -2.77 -2.09
CA GLU A 26 -5.21 -3.52 -0.83
C GLU A 26 -5.35 -5.03 -1.05
N LYS A 27 -6.25 -5.48 -1.94
CA LYS A 27 -6.37 -6.89 -2.31
C LYS A 27 -5.07 -7.44 -2.90
N LEU A 28 -4.37 -6.66 -3.71
CA LEU A 28 -3.06 -7.06 -4.24
C LEU A 28 -2.03 -7.21 -3.12
N MET A 29 -1.92 -6.22 -2.22
CA MET A 29 -1.00 -6.30 -1.09
C MET A 29 -1.27 -7.54 -0.22
N HIS A 30 -2.54 -7.85 0.08
CA HIS A 30 -2.92 -9.02 0.86
C HIS A 30 -2.52 -10.34 0.16
N ARG A 31 -2.70 -10.44 -1.16
CA ARG A 31 -2.25 -11.61 -1.93
C ARG A 31 -0.73 -11.78 -1.87
N MET A 32 0.01 -10.68 -1.98
CA MET A 32 1.48 -10.68 -1.93
C MET A 32 2.02 -10.96 -0.52
N ALA A 33 1.24 -10.66 0.52
CA ALA A 33 1.55 -10.97 1.91
C ALA A 33 1.06 -12.35 2.38
N ALA A 34 0.71 -13.26 1.46
CA ALA A 34 0.27 -14.60 1.84
C ALA A 34 1.33 -15.34 2.68
N GLY A 35 0.87 -16.06 3.71
CA GLY A 35 1.73 -16.88 4.57
C GLY A 35 2.37 -16.15 5.75
N VAL A 36 2.04 -14.87 6.00
CA VAL A 36 2.31 -14.18 7.26
C VAL A 36 1.01 -13.78 7.94
N ASP A 37 1.07 -13.61 9.27
CA ASP A 37 -0.05 -13.10 10.05
C ASP A 37 -0.14 -11.58 9.88
N ILE A 38 -1.21 -11.09 9.27
CA ILE A 38 -1.39 -9.68 8.89
C ILE A 38 -2.20 -8.98 9.99
N ASP A 39 -1.60 -7.99 10.65
CA ASP A 39 -2.33 -7.09 11.56
C ASP A 39 -3.16 -6.09 10.73
N TYR A 40 -2.53 -5.45 9.74
CA TYR A 40 -3.19 -4.59 8.74
C TYR A 40 -2.32 -4.40 7.50
N LEU A 41 -2.96 -4.10 6.37
CA LEU A 41 -2.37 -3.58 5.14
C LEU A 41 -3.37 -2.57 4.56
N ALA A 42 -2.98 -1.31 4.45
CA ALA A 42 -3.87 -0.22 4.11
C ALA A 42 -3.23 0.79 3.14
N LEU A 43 -4.06 1.35 2.26
CA LEU A 43 -3.73 2.54 1.48
C LEU A 43 -4.47 3.75 2.05
N VAL A 44 -3.72 4.75 2.51
CA VAL A 44 -4.27 5.91 3.20
C VAL A 44 -3.71 7.23 2.67
N ASP A 45 -4.42 8.32 2.94
CA ASP A 45 -3.87 9.67 2.85
C ASP A 45 -2.85 9.87 3.99
N PRO A 46 -1.60 10.29 3.71
CA PRO A 46 -0.53 10.38 4.71
C PRO A 46 -0.77 11.44 5.80
N ALA A 47 -1.63 12.43 5.54
CA ALA A 47 -1.94 13.48 6.51
C ALA A 47 -3.06 13.07 7.48
N THR A 48 -3.99 12.22 7.05
CA THR A 48 -5.18 11.87 7.83
C THR A 48 -5.23 10.42 8.30
N PHE A 49 -4.48 9.52 7.66
CA PHE A 49 -4.56 8.06 7.85
C PHE A 49 -5.97 7.48 7.59
N LEU A 50 -6.77 8.19 6.80
CA LEU A 50 -8.07 7.73 6.31
C LEU A 50 -7.94 7.27 4.86
N PRO A 51 -8.93 6.50 4.34
CA PRO A 51 -8.99 6.19 2.91
C PRO A 51 -8.86 7.47 2.08
N PRO A 52 -7.99 7.50 1.06
CA PRO A 52 -7.79 8.70 0.25
C PRO A 52 -9.05 9.02 -0.56
N ALA A 53 -9.37 10.31 -0.69
CA ALA A 53 -10.52 10.76 -1.46
C ALA A 53 -10.31 10.60 -2.98
N ASP A 54 -9.06 10.65 -3.43
CA ASP A 54 -8.62 10.56 -4.82
C ASP A 54 -7.15 10.12 -4.86
N PHE A 55 -6.66 9.81 -6.06
CA PHE A 55 -5.25 9.46 -6.29
C PHE A 55 -4.41 10.68 -6.75
N HIS A 56 -4.93 11.91 -6.63
CA HIS A 56 -4.28 13.14 -7.10
C HIS A 56 -3.43 13.84 -6.01
N ARG A 57 -2.92 13.06 -5.07
CA ARG A 57 -2.19 13.47 -3.86
C ARG A 57 -1.13 12.44 -3.50
N ASP A 58 -0.30 12.76 -2.52
CA ASP A 58 0.60 11.76 -1.95
C ASP A 58 -0.21 10.68 -1.26
N LEU A 59 0.21 9.44 -1.41
CA LEU A 59 -0.45 8.27 -0.84
C LEU A 59 0.53 7.48 0.02
N LEU A 60 0.02 6.82 1.06
CA LEU A 60 0.83 5.99 1.96
C LEU A 60 0.27 4.57 1.98
N LEU A 61 1.12 3.62 1.60
CA LEU A 61 0.88 2.20 1.82
C LEU A 61 1.51 1.85 3.16
N ALA A 62 0.70 1.43 4.13
CA ALA A 62 1.17 1.08 5.47
C ALA A 62 0.76 -0.35 5.83
N GLY A 63 1.64 -1.09 6.49
CA GLY A 63 1.32 -2.44 6.92
C GLY A 63 2.03 -2.87 8.19
N ALA A 64 1.41 -3.83 8.88
CA ALA A 64 2.03 -4.54 9.98
C ALA A 64 1.72 -6.04 9.90
N VAL A 65 2.73 -6.86 10.18
CA VAL A 65 2.64 -8.32 10.18
C VAL A 65 3.36 -8.92 11.38
N ARG A 66 3.03 -10.16 11.74
CA ARG A 66 3.70 -10.92 12.80
C ARG A 66 4.49 -12.09 12.25
N LEU A 67 5.69 -12.27 12.78
CA LEU A 67 6.57 -13.42 12.57
C LEU A 67 6.85 -14.08 13.92
N GLY A 68 6.06 -15.09 14.26
CA GLY A 68 6.03 -15.64 15.61
C GLY A 68 5.63 -14.55 16.61
N LYS A 69 6.54 -14.17 17.51
CA LYS A 69 6.30 -13.10 18.52
C LYS A 69 6.71 -11.71 18.04
N THR A 70 7.45 -11.61 16.95
CA THR A 70 7.98 -10.35 16.45
C THR A 70 6.95 -9.66 15.58
N ARG A 71 6.63 -8.40 15.90
CA ARG A 71 5.77 -7.53 15.08
C ARG A 71 6.64 -6.64 14.21
N LEU A 72 6.42 -6.69 12.90
CA LEU A 72 7.07 -5.83 11.92
C LEU A 72 6.08 -4.80 11.41
N ILE A 73 6.55 -3.57 11.23
CA ILE A 73 5.82 -2.47 10.61
C ILE A 73 6.68 -1.96 9.47
N ASP A 74 6.06 -1.61 8.35
CA ASP A 74 6.72 -0.95 7.24
C ASP A 74 5.69 -0.06 6.52
N ASN A 75 6.19 0.93 5.79
CA ASN A 75 5.38 1.81 4.98
C ASN A 75 6.12 2.28 3.74
N VAL A 76 5.38 2.58 2.68
CA VAL A 76 5.90 3.11 1.42
C VAL A 76 5.08 4.34 1.04
N LEU A 77 5.77 5.47 0.88
CA LEU A 77 5.18 6.69 0.35
C LEU A 77 5.15 6.60 -1.18
N VAL A 78 4.00 6.88 -1.78
CA VAL A 78 3.85 7.04 -3.23
C VAL A 78 3.61 8.53 -3.49
N PRO A 79 4.62 9.29 -3.93
CA PRO A 79 4.46 10.70 -4.21
C PRO A 79 3.48 10.91 -5.36
N LYS A 80 2.64 11.94 -5.28
CA LYS A 80 1.73 12.35 -6.35
C LYS A 80 2.41 12.39 -7.73
N ALA A 81 3.64 12.89 -7.78
CA ALA A 81 4.40 13.03 -9.02
C ALA A 81 4.74 11.69 -9.70
N ALA A 82 4.67 10.57 -8.99
CA ALA A 82 4.88 9.23 -9.52
C ALA A 82 3.57 8.54 -9.96
N ILE A 83 2.41 9.13 -9.67
CA ILE A 83 1.10 8.58 -10.03
C ILE A 83 0.76 9.03 -11.45
N SER A 84 0.71 8.07 -12.37
CA SER A 84 0.39 8.34 -13.77
C SER A 84 -1.10 8.68 -13.90
N HIS A 85 -1.41 9.95 -14.14
CA HIS A 85 -2.75 10.36 -14.54
C HIS A 85 -2.81 10.50 -16.06
N SER A 86 -3.73 9.76 -16.70
CA SER A 86 -4.09 10.03 -18.08
C SER A 86 -4.66 11.45 -18.15
N HIS A 87 -3.97 12.34 -18.86
CA HIS A 87 -4.53 13.64 -19.22
C HIS A 87 -5.69 13.37 -20.18
N VAL A 88 -6.92 13.53 -19.67
CA VAL A 88 -8.12 13.64 -20.51
C VAL A 88 -8.20 15.07 -21.06
#